data_AF-A0AAW9IKE2-F1
#
_entry.id   AF-A0AAW9IKE2-F1
#
_cell.length_a   1.000
_cell.length_b   1.000
_cell.length_c   1.000
_cell.angle_alpha   90.00
_cell.angle_beta   90.00
_cell.angle_gamma   90.00
#
_symmetry.space_group_name_H-M   'P 1'
#
loop_
_entity.id
_entity.type
_entity.pdbx_description
1 polymer ?
#
loop_
_entity_poly.entity_id
_entity_poly.type
_entity_poly.pdbx_seq_one_letter_code
_entity_poly.pdbx_strand_id
1 'polypeptide(L)'
;MYDEICKELDVPFKRTGQYLGFTSKFMKYILPLAPRHWKRMNVPCSYVSKEELLKREPNLNKNISCGLFFKSAGIVCPYGLTIAYAENAVDNGVKLSLDTAVLNMKVEDGVIKSITTNRGTVYPKIVIN
;
A
#
# COMPACT_ATOMS: atom_id res chain seq x y z
N MET A 1 -6.15 -1.05 10.64
CA MET A 1 -5.06 -1.72 9.88
C MET A 1 -3.75 -0.96 9.98
N TYR A 2 -3.34 -0.09 9.04
CA TYR A 2 -1.98 0.50 9.13
C TYR A 2 -1.74 1.38 10.37
N ASP A 3 -2.77 2.00 10.97
CA ASP A 3 -2.60 2.72 12.25
C ASP A 3 -2.18 1.79 13.38
N GLU A 4 -2.78 0.59 13.45
CA GLU A 4 -2.52 -0.39 14.50
C GLU A 4 -1.20 -1.11 14.23
N ILE A 5 -1.02 -1.64 13.03
CA ILE A 5 0.18 -2.39 12.63
C ILE A 5 1.43 -1.54 12.80
N CYS A 6 1.43 -0.30 12.31
CA CYS A 6 2.62 0.54 12.43
C CYS A 6 2.87 0.96 13.88
N LYS A 7 1.84 1.04 14.73
CA LYS A 7 2.00 1.27 16.16
C LYS A 7 2.57 0.05 16.88
N GLU A 8 2.09 -1.15 16.55
CA GLU A 8 2.53 -2.42 17.15
C GLU A 8 3.97 -2.75 16.76
N LEU A 9 4.34 -2.49 15.50
CA LEU A 9 5.68 -2.75 14.96
C LEU A 9 6.65 -1.57 15.10
N ASP A 10 6.25 -0.50 15.80
CA ASP A 10 7.03 0.73 15.98
C ASP A 10 7.58 1.35 14.68
N VAL A 11 6.73 1.40 13.65
CA VAL A 11 7.05 1.97 12.34
C VAL A 11 6.44 3.36 12.20
N PRO A 12 7.20 4.39 11.78
CA PRO A 12 6.65 5.72 11.53
C PRO A 12 5.56 5.72 10.47
N PHE A 13 4.34 6.08 10.89
CA PHE A 13 3.17 6.20 10.02
C PHE A 13 2.49 7.56 10.22
N LYS A 14 2.09 8.21 9.12
CA LYS A 14 1.35 9.50 9.18
C LYS A 14 0.08 9.44 8.35
N ARG A 15 -1.05 9.73 8.98
CA ARG A 15 -2.37 9.84 8.33
C ARG A 15 -2.55 11.24 7.72
N THR A 16 -1.84 11.52 6.63
CA THR A 16 -1.89 12.82 5.93
C THR A 16 -3.08 12.97 5.00
N GLY A 17 -3.79 11.88 4.70
CA GLY A 17 -4.76 11.82 3.62
C GLY A 17 -4.11 11.89 2.24
N GLN A 18 -4.94 11.86 1.21
CA GLN A 18 -4.52 11.93 -0.19
C GLN A 18 -5.54 12.75 -0.99
N TYR A 19 -5.02 13.60 -1.87
CA TYR A 19 -5.81 14.32 -2.85
C TYR A 19 -5.71 13.65 -4.21
N LEU A 20 -6.86 13.48 -4.87
CA LEU A 20 -6.94 13.22 -6.30
C LEU A 20 -7.41 14.49 -6.99
N GLY A 21 -6.47 15.16 -7.66
CA GLY A 21 -6.68 16.46 -8.29
C GLY A 21 -7.05 16.37 -9.77
N PHE A 22 -7.94 17.24 -10.22
CA PHE A 22 -8.39 17.33 -11.62
C PHE A 22 -8.25 18.75 -12.16
N THR A 23 -7.68 18.87 -13.36
CA THR A 23 -7.51 20.16 -14.06
C THR A 23 -8.72 20.53 -14.92
N SER A 24 -9.45 19.53 -15.44
CA SER A 24 -10.63 19.75 -16.27
C SER A 24 -11.74 20.50 -15.52
N LYS A 25 -12.26 21.57 -16.10
CA LYS A 25 -13.36 22.36 -15.52
C LYS A 25 -14.67 21.57 -15.44
N PHE A 26 -14.90 20.65 -16.40
CA PHE A 26 -16.07 19.80 -16.44
C PHE A 26 -16.18 18.90 -15.20
N MET A 27 -15.02 18.47 -14.66
CA MET A 27 -14.97 17.63 -13.46
C MET A 27 -15.63 18.30 -12.25
N LYS A 28 -15.70 19.63 -12.16
CA LYS A 28 -16.40 20.35 -11.08
C LYS A 28 -17.87 19.98 -10.96
N TYR A 29 -18.51 19.59 -12.06
CA TYR A 29 -19.94 19.23 -12.08
C TYR A 29 -20.16 17.75 -11.72
N ILE A 30 -19.20 16.88 -12.04
CA ILE A 30 -19.34 15.42 -11.83
C ILE A 30 -18.78 14.97 -10.48
N LEU A 31 -17.60 15.46 -10.09
CA LEU A 31 -16.91 15.02 -8.87
C LEU A 31 -17.70 15.16 -7.56
N PRO A 32 -18.59 16.15 -7.37
CA PRO A 32 -19.44 16.21 -6.19
C PRO A 32 -20.31 14.96 -5.98
N LEU A 33 -20.55 14.17 -7.04
CA LEU A 33 -21.29 12.91 -6.97
C LEU A 33 -20.40 11.72 -6.54
N ALA A 34 -19.09 11.80 -6.73
CA ALA A 34 -18.15 10.71 -6.47
C ALA A 34 -18.13 10.22 -5.01
N PRO A 35 -18.25 11.08 -3.97
CA PRO A 35 -18.36 10.60 -2.58
C PRO A 35 -19.48 9.57 -2.36
N ARG A 36 -20.58 9.63 -3.12
CA ARG A 36 -21.67 8.64 -3.03
C ARG A 36 -21.23 7.26 -3.50
N HIS A 37 -20.43 7.21 -4.57
CA HIS A 37 -19.85 5.97 -5.08
C HIS A 37 -18.88 5.37 -4.05
N TRP A 38 -17.95 6.16 -3.54
CA TRP A 38 -16.95 5.72 -2.55
C TRP A 38 -17.58 5.29 -1.22
N LYS A 39 -18.67 5.95 -0.79
CA LYS A 39 -19.42 5.55 0.40
C LYS A 39 -19.99 4.13 0.28
N ARG A 40 -20.41 3.69 -0.91
CA ARG A 40 -20.88 2.30 -1.13
C ARG A 40 -19.78 1.26 -0.95
N MET A 41 -18.52 1.66 -1.08
CA MET A 41 -17.34 0.82 -0.85
C MET A 41 -16.74 1.02 0.54
N ASN A 42 -17.43 1.73 1.45
CA ASN A 42 -16.92 2.12 2.77
C ASN A 42 -15.60 2.91 2.74
N VAL A 43 -15.38 3.69 1.67
CA VAL A 43 -14.21 4.56 1.53
C VAL A 43 -14.62 6.01 1.84
N PRO A 44 -14.15 6.61 2.95
CA PRO A 44 -14.46 8.00 3.28
C PRO A 44 -13.80 8.95 2.28
N CYS A 45 -14.62 9.61 1.47
CA CYS A 45 -14.19 10.52 0.42
C CYS A 45 -15.00 11.82 0.51
N SER A 46 -14.35 12.94 0.24
CA SER A 46 -15.00 14.26 0.21
C SER A 46 -14.59 15.03 -1.04
N TYR A 47 -15.53 15.77 -1.62
CA TYR A 47 -15.23 16.72 -2.67
C TYR A 47 -14.50 17.94 -2.09
N VAL A 48 -13.51 18.44 -2.82
CA VAL A 48 -12.77 19.64 -2.46
C VAL A 48 -12.74 20.60 -3.65
N SER A 49 -13.16 21.85 -3.41
CA SER A 49 -13.12 22.91 -4.42
C SER A 49 -11.67 23.33 -4.72
N LYS A 50 -11.46 24.05 -5.83
CA LYS A 50 -10.17 24.68 -6.14
C LYS A 50 -9.67 25.55 -4.99
N GLU A 51 -10.52 26.41 -4.47
CA GLU A 51 -10.18 27.39 -3.43
C GLU A 51 -9.70 26.67 -2.17
N GLU A 52 -10.42 25.65 -1.73
CA GLU A 52 -10.05 24.87 -0.56
C GLU A 52 -8.78 24.04 -0.79
N LEU A 53 -8.60 23.47 -1.98
CA LEU A 53 -7.35 22.77 -2.35
C LEU A 53 -6.14 23.70 -2.27
N LEU A 54 -6.22 24.90 -2.85
CA LEU A 54 -5.12 25.86 -2.84
C LEU A 54 -4.91 26.49 -1.46
N LYS A 55 -5.94 26.55 -0.62
CA LYS A 55 -5.81 26.98 0.78
C LYS A 55 -5.03 25.94 1.61
N ARG A 56 -5.30 24.65 1.39
CA ARG A 56 -4.63 23.55 2.11
C ARG A 56 -3.24 23.24 1.57
N GLU A 57 -3.07 23.30 0.25
CA GLU A 57 -1.85 22.96 -0.47
C GLU A 57 -1.46 24.10 -1.43
N PRO A 58 -0.86 25.19 -0.93
CA PRO A 58 -0.58 26.41 -1.72
C PRO A 58 0.38 26.20 -2.89
N ASN A 59 1.19 25.14 -2.82
CA ASN A 59 2.19 24.80 -3.84
C ASN A 59 1.60 24.01 -5.02
N LEU A 60 0.31 23.66 -5.00
CA LEU A 60 -0.34 22.95 -6.10
C LEU A 60 -0.43 23.80 -7.37
N ASN A 61 -0.49 23.11 -8.50
CA ASN A 61 -0.69 23.73 -9.81
C ASN A 61 -1.97 24.59 -9.82
N LYS A 62 -1.84 25.88 -10.13
CA LYS A 62 -2.96 26.84 -10.21
C LYS A 62 -4.01 26.48 -11.27
N ASN A 63 -3.69 25.61 -12.22
CA ASN A 63 -4.62 25.09 -13.22
C ASN A 63 -5.54 23.99 -12.66
N ILE A 64 -5.38 23.59 -11.40
CA ILE A 64 -6.29 22.68 -10.73
C ILE A 64 -7.71 23.28 -10.69
N SER A 65 -8.72 22.44 -10.94
CA SER A 65 -10.12 22.82 -10.97
C SER A 65 -10.87 22.32 -9.74
N CYS A 66 -10.63 21.10 -9.30
CA CYS A 66 -11.24 20.50 -8.12
C CYS A 66 -10.52 19.20 -7.75
N GLY A 67 -10.94 18.54 -6.68
CA GLY A 67 -10.41 17.24 -6.33
C GLY A 67 -11.29 16.45 -5.37
N LEU A 68 -10.82 15.24 -5.07
CA LEU A 68 -11.36 14.39 -4.02
C LEU A 68 -10.30 14.25 -2.92
N PHE A 69 -10.74 14.26 -1.67
CA PHE A 69 -9.89 14.03 -0.51
C PHE A 69 -10.28 12.73 0.18
N PHE A 70 -9.28 11.85 0.30
CA PHE A 70 -9.37 10.56 0.97
C PHE A 70 -8.66 10.66 2.31
N LYS A 71 -9.43 10.92 3.38
CA LYS A 71 -8.86 11.11 4.74
C LYS A 71 -8.21 9.84 5.31
N SER A 72 -8.61 8.68 4.80
CA SER A 72 -8.08 7.38 5.26
C SER A 72 -6.73 7.04 4.64
N ALA A 73 -6.20 7.81 3.67
CA ALA A 73 -4.88 7.57 3.13
C ALA A 73 -3.78 8.07 4.08
N GLY A 74 -2.57 7.53 3.97
CA GLY A 74 -1.43 7.96 4.75
C GLY A 74 -0.12 7.48 4.14
N ILE A 75 0.98 7.85 4.79
CA ILE A 75 2.34 7.58 4.33
C ILE A 75 3.07 6.73 5.38
N VAL A 76 3.80 5.73 4.87
CA VAL A 76 4.69 4.84 5.62
C VAL A 76 5.94 4.60 4.79
N CYS A 77 7.08 4.36 5.43
CA CYS A 77 8.27 3.88 4.74
C CYS A 77 8.08 2.40 4.37
N PRO A 78 8.03 2.03 3.07
CA PRO A 78 7.83 0.63 2.69
C PRO A 78 8.97 -0.25 3.18
N TYR A 79 10.22 0.20 3.11
CA TYR A 79 11.38 -0.55 3.59
C TYR A 79 11.32 -0.80 5.10
N GLY A 80 11.04 0.24 5.89
CA GLY A 80 10.96 0.13 7.35
C GLY A 80 9.85 -0.83 7.78
N LEU A 81 8.68 -0.74 7.13
CA LEU A 81 7.58 -1.66 7.40
C LEU A 81 7.91 -3.11 7.02
N THR A 82 8.56 -3.33 5.87
CA THR A 82 8.99 -4.68 5.46
C THR A 82 9.99 -5.28 6.44
N ILE A 83 10.98 -4.51 6.91
CA ILE A 83 11.96 -4.95 7.89
C ILE A 83 11.27 -5.33 9.20
N ALA A 84 10.42 -4.46 9.74
CA ALA A 84 9.72 -4.72 10.99
C ALA A 84 8.82 -5.97 10.93
N TYR A 85 8.16 -6.20 9.80
CA TYR A 85 7.43 -7.46 9.58
C TYR A 85 8.35 -8.69 9.56
N ALA A 86 9.50 -8.59 8.89
CA ALA A 86 10.45 -9.68 8.82
C ALA A 86 11.04 -10.01 10.20
N GLU A 87 11.40 -9.00 10.98
CA GLU A 87 11.87 -9.14 12.37
C GLU A 87 10.79 -9.78 13.25
N ASN A 88 9.57 -9.26 13.23
CA ASN A 88 8.44 -9.84 13.97
C ASN A 88 8.16 -11.30 13.55
N ALA A 89 8.30 -11.64 12.27
CA ALA A 89 8.15 -13.03 11.82
C ALA A 89 9.27 -13.94 12.34
N VAL A 90 10.52 -13.44 12.35
CA VAL A 90 11.68 -14.17 12.90
C VAL A 90 11.51 -14.41 14.40
N ASP A 91 11.04 -13.43 15.15
CA ASP A 91 10.72 -13.58 16.58
C ASP A 91 9.65 -14.65 16.84
N ASN A 92 8.75 -14.86 15.87
CA ASN A 92 7.74 -15.93 15.89
C ASN A 92 8.23 -17.27 15.31
N GLY A 93 9.54 -17.41 15.04
CA GLY A 93 10.17 -18.67 14.62
C GLY A 93 10.30 -18.89 13.11
N VAL A 94 10.00 -17.87 12.29
CA VAL A 94 10.27 -17.94 10.84
C VAL A 94 11.77 -17.89 10.58
N LYS A 95 12.25 -18.71 9.64
CA LYS A 95 13.63 -18.64 9.16
C LYS A 95 13.71 -17.76 7.92
N LEU A 96 14.34 -16.59 8.06
CA LEU A 96 14.65 -15.69 6.96
C LEU A 96 15.97 -16.10 6.31
N SER A 97 15.98 -16.35 5.00
CA SER A 97 17.18 -16.72 4.24
C SER A 97 17.53 -15.62 3.24
N LEU A 98 18.40 -14.70 3.66
CA LEU A 98 18.95 -13.66 2.78
C LEU A 98 19.99 -14.24 1.82
N ASP A 99 20.26 -13.51 0.72
CA ASP A 99 21.21 -13.90 -0.34
C ASP A 99 20.98 -15.31 -0.90
N THR A 100 19.71 -15.74 -0.87
CA THR A 100 19.28 -17.08 -1.27
C THR A 100 18.41 -16.98 -2.51
N ALA A 101 19.02 -17.17 -3.68
CA ALA A 101 18.33 -17.15 -4.95
C ALA A 101 17.68 -18.50 -5.24
N VAL A 102 16.39 -18.51 -5.54
CA VAL A 102 15.70 -19.67 -6.10
C VAL A 102 16.14 -19.84 -7.56
N LEU A 103 16.72 -20.99 -7.89
CA LEU A 103 17.28 -21.28 -9.22
C LEU A 103 16.37 -22.20 -10.03
N ASN A 104 15.69 -23.15 -9.38
CA ASN A 104 14.76 -24.07 -10.03
C ASN A 104 13.74 -24.63 -9.03
N MET A 105 12.59 -25.08 -9.53
CA MET A 105 11.58 -25.81 -8.77
C MET A 105 11.28 -27.13 -9.47
N LYS A 106 11.46 -28.25 -8.76
CA LYS A 106 11.10 -29.58 -9.27
C LYS A 106 9.62 -29.84 -9.01
N VAL A 107 8.85 -30.00 -10.08
CA VAL A 107 7.42 -30.33 -10.02
C VAL A 107 7.22 -31.78 -10.42
N GLU A 108 6.52 -32.53 -9.59
CA GLU A 108 6.09 -33.91 -9.86
C GLU A 108 4.62 -34.03 -9.49
N ASP A 109 3.81 -34.61 -10.39
CA ASP A 109 2.36 -34.79 -10.23
C ASP A 109 1.62 -33.48 -9.88
N GLY A 110 2.08 -32.36 -10.47
CA GLY A 110 1.51 -31.03 -10.22
C GLY A 110 1.89 -30.40 -8.88
N VAL A 111 2.78 -31.02 -8.10
CA VAL A 111 3.24 -30.52 -6.79
C VAL A 111 4.72 -30.20 -6.82
N ILE A 112 5.12 -29.05 -6.26
CA ILE A 112 6.53 -28.71 -6.07
C ILE A 112 7.11 -29.60 -4.96
N LYS A 113 8.04 -30.49 -5.33
CA LYS A 113 8.71 -31.42 -4.38
C LYS A 113 9.97 -30.83 -3.77
N SER A 114 10.69 -30.01 -4.54
CA SER A 114 11.93 -29.39 -4.07
C SER A 114 12.21 -28.07 -4.79
N ILE A 115 12.89 -27.16 -4.10
CA ILE A 115 13.39 -25.91 -4.66
C ILE A 115 14.91 -25.93 -4.56
N THR A 116 15.58 -25.82 -5.71
CA THR A 116 17.02 -25.66 -5.78
C THR A 116 17.35 -24.19 -5.60
N THR A 117 18.27 -23.88 -4.69
CA THR A 117 18.80 -22.52 -4.48
C THR A 117 20.32 -22.50 -4.68
N ASN A 118 20.91 -21.30 -4.72
CA ASN A 118 22.37 -21.13 -4.67
C ASN A 118 23.00 -21.57 -3.34
N ARG A 119 22.21 -21.91 -2.31
CA ARG A 119 22.67 -22.32 -0.98
C ARG A 119 22.18 -23.72 -0.57
N GLY A 120 21.78 -24.53 -1.54
CA GLY A 120 21.30 -25.90 -1.35
C GLY A 120 19.82 -26.07 -1.72
N THR A 121 19.29 -27.25 -1.48
CA THR A 121 17.92 -27.62 -1.85
C THR A 121 17.02 -27.62 -0.62
N VAL A 122 15.84 -27.01 -0.75
CA VAL A 122 14.78 -27.08 0.27
C VAL A 122 13.61 -27.92 -0.23
N TYR A 123 12.91 -28.59 0.70
CA TYR A 123 11.82 -29.53 0.41
C TYR A 123 10.52 -29.03 1.05
N PRO A 124 9.85 -28.03 0.45
CA PRO A 124 8.63 -27.46 1.00
C PRO A 124 7.42 -28.36 0.75
N LYS A 125 6.39 -28.21 1.58
CA LYS A 125 5.05 -28.75 1.30
C LYS A 125 4.21 -27.80 0.44
N ILE A 126 4.43 -26.50 0.59
CA ILE A 126 3.70 -25.42 -0.06
C ILE A 126 4.69 -24.33 -0.44
N VAL A 127 4.49 -23.72 -1.61
CA VAL A 127 5.24 -22.58 -2.10
C VAL A 127 4.25 -21.48 -2.46
N ILE A 128 4.55 -20.25 -2.06
CA ILE A 128 3.81 -19.04 -2.44
C ILE A 128 4.80 -18.19 -3.25
N ASN A 129 4.44 -17.91 -4.51
CA ASN A 129 5.20 -17.02 -5.41
C ASN A 129 4.30 -15.83 -5.78
#